data_AF-A0A1J3CBT1-F1
#
_entry.id   AF-A0A1J3CBT1-F1
#
_cell.length_a   1.000
_cell.length_b   1.000
_cell.length_c   1.000
_cell.angle_alpha   90.00
_cell.angle_beta   90.00
_cell.angle_gamma   90.00
#
_symmetry.space_group_name_H-M   'P 1'
#
loop_
_entity.id
_entity.type
_entity.pdbx_description
1 polymer ?
#
loop_
_entity_poly.entity_id
_entity_poly.type
_entity_poly.pdbx_seq_one_letter_code
_entity_poly.pdbx_strand_id
1 'polypeptide(L)'
;SEFKNVSKITAHPSLQPRGHNEVHDIEDLVKVGKNVRGCPYYAAWTMAENAQLVFCPYSYIVNPVIRAGVEVDLKGAIIIFDEAHNMEDIAREAGSINLEEDTLFKLQNELEQMSVGQPMIYQPLCEVIEGLISWIGRKKDSLAKRDFQHYFSSWTGDKALRELEESNISRECFPILLECFTKAIRTSKEAEMEPDMPHLSGISVLTLEELFASLTYFFSRNGSHILDYHLGLQRSTKRGDSS
;
A
#
# COMPACT_ATOMS: atom_id res chain seq x y z
N SER A 1 2.02 12.61 20.36
CA SER A 1 3.10 11.67 20.05
C SER A 1 2.60 10.25 20.26
N GLU A 2 2.72 9.43 19.24
CA GLU A 2 2.26 8.03 19.20
C GLU A 2 3.20 7.09 19.99
N PHE A 3 4.37 7.60 20.35
CA PHE A 3 5.44 6.91 21.09
C PHE A 3 5.34 7.00 22.62
N LYS A 4 4.15 7.30 23.18
CA LYS A 4 4.05 7.48 24.64
C LYS A 4 4.45 6.19 25.35
N ASN A 5 5.41 6.31 26.27
CA ASN A 5 5.85 5.28 27.22
C ASN A 5 6.26 3.92 26.61
N VAL A 6 6.68 3.86 25.34
CA VAL A 6 7.18 2.62 24.71
C VAL A 6 8.38 2.05 25.50
N SER A 7 9.33 2.92 25.87
CA SER A 7 10.49 2.54 26.69
C SER A 7 10.12 1.99 28.08
N LYS A 8 8.94 2.32 28.61
CA LYS A 8 8.45 1.76 29.88
C LYS A 8 7.88 0.35 29.71
N ILE A 9 7.38 0.01 28.52
CA ILE A 9 6.98 -1.36 28.19
C ILE A 9 8.24 -2.20 28.03
N THR A 10 9.17 -1.76 27.18
CA THR A 10 10.38 -2.55 26.87
C THR A 10 11.27 -2.74 28.10
N ALA A 11 11.32 -1.77 29.02
CA ALA A 11 12.05 -1.89 30.29
C ALA A 11 11.28 -2.59 31.42
N HIS A 12 10.05 -3.06 31.18
CA HIS A 12 9.23 -3.64 32.24
C HIS A 12 9.85 -4.95 32.76
N PRO A 13 9.98 -5.16 34.08
CA PRO A 13 10.69 -6.32 34.64
C PRO A 13 10.14 -7.69 34.19
N SER A 14 8.83 -7.78 33.91
CA SER A 14 8.23 -9.02 33.40
C SER A 14 8.61 -9.35 31.96
N LEU A 15 9.13 -8.38 31.20
CA LEU A 15 9.53 -8.50 29.80
C LEU A 15 11.05 -8.52 29.60
N GLN A 16 11.83 -8.60 30.69
CA GLN A 16 13.28 -8.65 30.65
C GLN A 16 13.79 -10.09 30.50
N PRO A 17 14.98 -10.31 29.91
CA PRO A 17 15.64 -11.62 29.93
C PRO A 17 15.80 -12.08 31.39
N ARG A 18 15.16 -13.20 31.76
CA ARG A 18 14.98 -13.75 33.13
C ARG A 18 13.79 -13.19 33.95
N GLY A 19 12.85 -12.51 33.31
CA GLY A 19 11.54 -12.21 33.87
C GLY A 19 10.66 -13.46 34.02
N HIS A 20 9.44 -13.31 34.57
CA HIS A 20 8.52 -14.43 34.80
C HIS A 20 8.05 -15.15 33.51
N ASN A 21 8.18 -14.51 32.35
CA ASN A 21 7.82 -15.07 31.06
C ASN A 21 9.11 -15.13 30.21
N GLU A 22 9.65 -16.32 29.92
CA GLU A 22 10.84 -16.45 29.04
C GLU A 22 10.50 -16.21 27.55
N VAL A 23 9.22 -16.30 27.20
CA VAL A 23 8.66 -16.01 25.88
C VAL A 23 7.49 -15.05 26.08
N HIS A 24 7.39 -14.02 25.25
CA HIS A 24 6.35 -13.00 25.33
C HIS A 24 5.43 -13.08 24.13
N ASP A 25 4.13 -13.06 24.38
CA ASP A 25 3.11 -12.95 23.34
C ASP A 25 2.51 -11.52 23.29
N ILE A 26 1.57 -11.32 22.37
CA ILE A 26 0.94 -10.01 22.18
C ILE A 26 0.07 -9.62 23.40
N GLU A 27 -0.52 -10.58 24.08
CA GLU A 27 -1.36 -10.39 25.27
C GLU A 27 -0.54 -9.83 26.44
N ASP A 28 0.68 -10.32 26.64
CA ASP A 28 1.62 -9.81 27.63
C ASP A 28 1.97 -8.33 27.38
N LEU A 29 2.30 -7.99 26.13
CA LEU A 29 2.62 -6.62 25.73
C LEU A 29 1.42 -5.69 25.94
N VAL A 30 0.20 -6.14 25.63
CA VAL A 30 -1.03 -5.38 25.85
C VAL A 30 -1.28 -5.15 27.34
N LYS A 31 -1.06 -6.17 28.19
CA LYS A 31 -1.23 -6.07 29.65
C LYS A 31 -0.25 -5.06 30.24
N VAL A 32 1.03 -5.15 29.87
CA VAL A 32 2.06 -4.19 30.33
C VAL A 32 1.76 -2.79 29.80
N GLY A 33 1.41 -2.66 28.51
CA GLY A 33 1.08 -1.37 27.90
C GLY A 33 -0.09 -0.67 28.57
N LYS A 34 -1.13 -1.39 28.97
CA LYS A 34 -2.23 -0.84 29.78
C LYS A 34 -1.76 -0.32 31.14
N ASN A 35 -0.88 -1.05 31.82
CA ASN A 35 -0.35 -0.65 33.14
C ASN A 35 0.51 0.62 33.06
N VAL A 36 1.40 0.70 32.06
CA VAL A 36 2.36 1.82 31.94
C VAL A 36 1.86 2.95 31.03
N ARG A 37 0.63 2.83 30.50
CA ARG A 37 0.04 3.73 29.49
C ARG A 37 0.98 3.89 28.29
N GLY A 38 1.52 2.77 27.82
CA GLY A 38 2.38 2.70 26.64
C GLY A 38 1.68 2.04 25.46
N CYS A 39 2.18 2.29 24.25
CA CYS A 39 1.68 1.65 23.03
C CYS A 39 2.32 0.27 22.82
N PRO A 40 1.56 -0.86 22.92
CA PRO A 40 2.10 -2.21 22.73
C PRO A 40 2.60 -2.44 21.30
N TYR A 41 1.94 -1.84 20.31
CA TYR A 41 2.30 -1.96 18.90
C TYR A 41 3.74 -1.49 18.64
N TYR A 42 4.06 -0.25 19.03
CA TYR A 42 5.43 0.28 18.88
C TYR A 42 6.44 -0.46 19.76
N ALA A 43 6.04 -0.91 20.95
CA ALA A 43 6.91 -1.71 21.81
C ALA A 43 7.29 -3.06 21.18
N ALA A 44 6.35 -3.73 20.50
CA ALA A 44 6.62 -4.99 19.80
C ALA A 44 7.71 -4.80 18.73
N TRP A 45 7.66 -3.71 17.97
CA TRP A 45 8.67 -3.39 16.95
C TRP A 45 10.05 -3.14 17.57
N THR A 46 10.13 -2.30 18.60
CA THR A 46 11.40 -2.04 19.30
C THR A 46 11.99 -3.32 19.92
N MET A 47 11.14 -4.22 20.42
CA MET A 47 11.59 -5.52 20.95
C MET A 47 12.05 -6.47 19.84
N ALA A 48 11.41 -6.44 18.67
CA ALA A 48 11.74 -7.30 17.53
C ALA A 48 13.18 -7.07 17.01
N GLU A 49 13.69 -5.84 17.06
CA GLU A 49 15.08 -5.50 16.67
C GLU A 49 16.15 -6.31 17.41
N ASN A 50 15.87 -6.68 18.67
CA ASN A 50 16.81 -7.39 19.54
C ASN A 50 16.38 -8.84 19.82
N ALA A 51 15.30 -9.31 19.19
CA ALA A 51 14.76 -10.64 19.39
C ALA A 51 15.56 -11.69 18.61
N GLN A 52 15.69 -12.88 19.21
CA GLN A 52 16.33 -14.03 18.53
C GLN A 52 15.34 -14.79 17.62
N LEU A 53 14.05 -14.69 17.91
CA LEU A 53 12.96 -15.31 17.17
C LEU A 53 11.78 -14.34 17.13
N VAL A 54 11.27 -14.06 15.94
CA VAL A 54 10.12 -13.19 15.72
C VAL A 54 9.05 -13.99 14.98
N PHE A 55 7.86 -14.07 15.56
CA PHE A 55 6.67 -14.56 14.86
C PHE A 55 5.96 -13.36 14.21
N CYS A 56 5.77 -13.40 12.90
CA CYS A 56 5.05 -12.36 12.19
C CYS A 56 4.19 -12.94 11.05
N PRO A 57 3.10 -12.24 10.67
CA PRO A 57 2.33 -12.59 9.48
C PRO A 57 3.18 -12.48 8.21
N TYR A 58 2.84 -13.26 7.18
CA TYR A 58 3.55 -13.25 5.90
C TYR A 58 3.59 -11.86 5.26
N SER A 59 2.51 -11.08 5.42
CA SER A 59 2.37 -9.74 4.84
C SER A 59 3.50 -8.79 5.26
N TYR A 60 4.08 -8.96 6.45
CA TYR A 60 5.22 -8.14 6.91
C TYR A 60 6.51 -8.44 6.14
N ILE A 61 6.56 -9.58 5.46
CA ILE A 61 7.71 -10.03 4.67
C ILE A 61 7.48 -9.77 3.18
N VAL A 62 6.28 -10.06 2.68
CA VAL A 62 5.99 -10.12 1.24
C VAL A 62 5.27 -8.89 0.68
N ASN A 63 4.50 -8.15 1.50
CA ASN A 63 3.81 -6.96 1.03
C ASN A 63 4.75 -5.74 1.11
N PRO A 64 5.11 -5.12 -0.03
CA PRO A 64 6.09 -4.04 -0.05
C PRO A 64 5.59 -2.77 0.65
N VAL A 65 4.29 -2.47 0.60
CA VAL A 65 3.69 -1.30 1.26
C VAL A 65 3.76 -1.47 2.79
N ILE A 66 3.31 -2.62 3.28
CA ILE A 66 3.37 -2.93 4.72
C ILE A 66 4.82 -2.97 5.20
N ARG A 67 5.70 -3.63 4.45
CA ARG A 67 7.12 -3.74 4.80
C ARG A 67 7.84 -2.40 4.83
N ALA A 68 7.46 -1.44 3.99
CA ALA A 68 8.02 -0.08 4.02
C ALA A 68 7.66 0.69 5.31
N GLY A 69 6.56 0.35 5.96
CA GLY A 69 6.15 0.91 7.25
C GLY A 69 6.71 0.16 8.48
N VAL A 70 7.44 -0.93 8.26
CA VAL A 70 7.95 -1.83 9.32
C VAL A 70 9.48 -1.78 9.35
N GLU A 71 10.04 -1.41 10.50
CA GLU A 71 11.50 -1.26 10.70
C GLU A 71 12.22 -2.58 11.05
N VAL A 72 11.78 -3.72 10.50
CA VAL A 72 12.46 -5.00 10.72
C VAL A 72 13.43 -5.29 9.58
N ASP A 73 14.73 -5.17 9.86
CA ASP A 73 15.78 -5.57 8.92
C ASP A 73 15.89 -7.10 8.89
N LEU A 74 15.61 -7.68 7.72
CA LEU A 74 15.73 -9.13 7.49
C LEU A 74 17.15 -9.53 7.04
N LYS A 75 18.08 -8.59 6.89
CA LYS A 75 19.44 -8.89 6.43
C LYS A 75 20.14 -9.83 7.40
N GLY A 76 20.51 -11.01 6.89
CA GLY A 76 21.16 -12.06 7.69
C GLY A 76 20.20 -12.91 8.52
N ALA A 77 18.89 -12.63 8.48
CA ALA A 77 17.88 -13.47 9.13
C ALA A 77 17.62 -14.75 8.34
N ILE A 78 17.27 -15.83 9.05
CA ILE A 78 16.69 -17.04 8.46
C ILE A 78 15.18 -16.89 8.49
N ILE A 79 14.54 -16.91 7.32
CA ILE A 79 13.08 -16.79 7.20
C ILE A 79 12.49 -18.20 7.05
N ILE A 80 11.55 -18.54 7.92
CA ILE A 80 10.82 -19.80 7.90
C ILE A 80 9.36 -19.49 7.58
N PHE A 81 8.87 -19.95 6.43
CA PHE A 81 7.46 -19.90 6.10
C PHE A 81 6.79 -21.18 6.61
N ASP A 82 5.98 -21.05 7.66
CA ASP A 82 5.20 -22.16 8.21
C ASP A 82 3.85 -22.26 7.51
N GLU A 83 3.42 -23.45 7.09
CA GLU A 83 2.18 -23.67 6.33
C GLU A 83 2.09 -22.87 5.00
N ALA A 84 3.17 -22.88 4.23
CA ALA A 84 3.36 -22.08 3.01
C ALA A 84 2.40 -22.38 1.84
N HIS A 85 1.35 -23.17 2.03
CA HIS A 85 0.36 -23.48 1.00
C HIS A 85 -0.45 -22.24 0.58
N ASN A 86 -0.61 -21.23 1.45
CA ASN A 86 -1.30 -19.97 1.14
C ASN A 86 -0.36 -18.86 0.62
N MET A 87 0.92 -19.16 0.43
CA MET A 87 1.93 -18.16 0.06
C MET A 87 1.62 -17.51 -1.29
N GLU A 88 1.12 -18.28 -2.25
CA GLU A 88 0.76 -17.77 -3.58
C GLU A 88 -0.36 -16.73 -3.51
N ASP A 89 -1.43 -17.02 -2.77
CA ASP A 89 -2.56 -16.10 -2.61
C ASP A 89 -2.15 -14.81 -1.91
N ILE A 90 -1.31 -14.90 -0.89
CA ILE A 90 -0.83 -13.73 -0.14
C ILE A 90 0.10 -12.88 -1.03
N ALA A 91 0.97 -13.51 -1.82
CA ALA A 91 1.82 -12.79 -2.78
C ALA A 91 0.98 -12.12 -3.89
N ARG A 92 -0.07 -12.79 -4.37
CA ARG A 92 -1.00 -12.25 -5.37
C ARG A 92 -1.76 -11.05 -4.82
N GLU A 93 -2.25 -11.12 -3.58
CA GLU A 93 -2.91 -10.00 -2.91
C GLU A 93 -1.94 -8.82 -2.72
N ALA A 94 -0.73 -9.08 -2.24
CA ALA A 94 0.31 -8.06 -2.03
C ALA A 94 0.78 -7.35 -3.32
N GLY A 95 0.61 -8.00 -4.47
CA GLY A 95 0.92 -7.44 -5.79
C GLY A 95 -0.28 -6.90 -6.54
N SER A 96 -1.48 -6.87 -5.93
CA SER A 96 -2.74 -6.44 -6.54
C SER A 96 -3.26 -5.16 -5.89
N ILE A 97 -4.08 -4.40 -6.62
CA ILE A 97 -4.81 -3.24 -6.10
C ILE A 97 -6.21 -3.22 -6.68
N ASN A 98 -7.19 -2.81 -5.87
CA ASN A 98 -8.54 -2.49 -6.29
C ASN A 98 -8.81 -1.01 -6.07
N LEU A 99 -9.14 -0.28 -7.14
CA LEU A 99 -9.38 1.16 -7.09
C LEU A 99 -10.85 1.47 -7.40
N GLU A 100 -11.50 2.18 -6.47
CA GLU A 100 -12.83 2.74 -6.68
C GLU A 100 -12.73 4.10 -7.38
N GLU A 101 -13.69 4.40 -8.26
CA GLU A 101 -13.73 5.66 -9.02
C GLU A 101 -13.78 6.88 -8.09
N ASP A 102 -14.55 6.81 -7.00
CA ASP A 102 -14.62 7.87 -5.99
C ASP A 102 -13.28 8.13 -5.29
N THR A 103 -12.47 7.08 -5.08
CA THR A 103 -11.12 7.21 -4.51
C THR A 103 -10.19 7.91 -5.48
N LEU A 104 -10.28 7.61 -6.78
CA LEU A 104 -9.52 8.30 -7.82
C LEU A 104 -9.87 9.79 -7.90
N PHE A 105 -11.17 10.15 -7.82
CA PHE A 105 -11.58 11.57 -7.81
C PHE A 105 -11.05 12.34 -6.59
N LYS A 106 -11.07 11.72 -5.40
CA LYS A 106 -10.49 12.34 -4.20
C LYS A 106 -8.99 12.55 -4.35
N LEU A 107 -8.29 11.50 -4.82
CA LEU A 107 -6.85 11.56 -5.08
C LEU A 107 -6.51 12.65 -6.11
N GLN A 108 -7.27 12.75 -7.20
CA GLN A 108 -7.09 13.79 -8.21
C GLN A 108 -7.16 15.20 -7.60
N ASN A 109 -8.22 15.48 -6.83
CA ASN A 109 -8.40 16.78 -6.19
C ASN A 109 -7.25 17.14 -5.23
N GLU A 110 -6.75 16.16 -4.46
CA GLU A 110 -5.62 16.39 -3.57
C GLU A 110 -4.32 16.63 -4.35
N LEU A 111 -4.05 15.84 -5.39
CA LEU A 111 -2.87 16.02 -6.24
C LEU A 111 -2.87 17.38 -6.95
N GLU A 112 -4.02 17.85 -7.44
CA GLU A 112 -4.18 19.18 -8.03
C GLU A 112 -3.88 20.30 -7.03
N GLN A 113 -4.27 20.15 -5.77
CA GLN A 113 -3.92 21.12 -4.73
C GLN A 113 -2.41 21.14 -4.47
N MET A 114 -1.77 19.97 -4.43
CA MET A 114 -0.32 19.87 -4.23
C MET A 114 0.48 20.38 -5.43
N SER A 115 -0.05 20.23 -6.65
CA SER A 115 0.64 20.64 -7.89
C SER A 115 0.79 22.17 -8.01
N VAL A 116 -0.07 22.96 -7.37
CA VAL A 116 0.08 24.42 -7.27
C VAL A 116 1.42 24.82 -6.64
N GLY A 117 1.85 24.10 -5.59
CA GLY A 117 3.10 24.39 -4.89
C GLY A 117 4.32 23.70 -5.50
N GLN A 118 4.16 22.45 -5.94
CA GLN A 118 5.27 21.61 -6.42
C GLN A 118 4.91 20.88 -7.73
N PRO A 119 4.75 21.62 -8.85
CA PRO A 119 4.24 21.07 -10.10
C PRO A 119 5.13 19.96 -10.66
N MET A 120 6.45 20.06 -10.52
CA MET A 120 7.39 19.04 -11.01
C MET A 120 7.23 17.68 -10.34
N ILE A 121 6.64 17.62 -9.15
CA ILE A 121 6.39 16.37 -8.42
C ILE A 121 4.98 15.86 -8.70
N TYR A 122 3.98 16.73 -8.54
CA TYR A 122 2.58 16.28 -8.53
C TYR A 122 1.90 16.33 -9.90
N GLN A 123 2.32 17.21 -10.83
CA GLN A 123 1.68 17.32 -12.15
C GLN A 123 1.70 16.00 -12.95
N PRO A 124 2.83 15.26 -13.04
CA PRO A 124 2.83 13.97 -13.73
C PRO A 124 1.92 12.93 -13.07
N LEU A 125 1.76 13.00 -11.73
CA LEU A 125 0.85 12.12 -11.00
C LEU A 125 -0.62 12.49 -11.29
N CYS A 126 -0.95 13.79 -11.34
CA CYS A 126 -2.27 14.27 -11.76
C CYS A 126 -2.64 13.74 -13.14
N GLU A 127 -1.73 13.83 -14.11
CA GLU A 127 -1.99 13.40 -15.50
C GLU A 127 -2.26 11.89 -15.63
N VAL A 128 -1.64 11.09 -14.75
CA VAL A 128 -1.89 9.66 -14.64
C VAL A 128 -3.27 9.38 -14.04
N ILE A 129 -3.62 10.03 -12.94
CA ILE A 129 -4.92 9.82 -12.28
C ILE A 129 -6.07 10.33 -13.18
N GLU A 130 -5.91 11.50 -13.82
CA GLU A 130 -6.85 12.01 -14.82
C GLU A 130 -6.96 11.06 -16.04
N GLY A 131 -5.83 10.49 -16.47
CA GLY A 131 -5.77 9.48 -17.53
C GLY A 131 -6.59 8.22 -17.17
N LEU A 132 -6.44 7.72 -15.94
CA LEU A 132 -7.21 6.58 -15.42
C LEU A 132 -8.71 6.88 -15.34
N ILE A 133 -9.09 8.04 -14.77
CA ILE A 133 -10.49 8.47 -14.70
C ILE A 133 -11.09 8.58 -16.11
N SER A 134 -10.38 9.20 -17.04
CA SER A 134 -10.81 9.32 -18.43
C SER A 134 -10.95 7.96 -19.12
N TRP A 135 -10.01 7.03 -18.87
CA TRP A 135 -10.07 5.67 -19.39
C TRP A 135 -11.28 4.90 -18.84
N ILE A 136 -11.54 4.95 -17.53
CA ILE A 136 -12.75 4.39 -16.91
C ILE A 136 -14.00 4.96 -17.58
N GLY A 137 -14.07 6.28 -17.71
CA GLY A 137 -15.18 7.01 -18.34
C GLY A 137 -15.46 6.56 -19.78
N ARG A 138 -14.41 6.28 -20.58
CA ARG A 138 -14.54 5.78 -21.96
C ARG A 138 -14.94 4.30 -22.00
N LYS A 139 -14.39 3.46 -21.13
CA LYS A 139 -14.59 2.00 -21.18
C LYS A 139 -15.87 1.54 -20.50
N LYS A 140 -16.43 2.30 -19.54
CA LYS A 140 -17.60 1.90 -18.73
C LYS A 140 -18.82 1.48 -19.55
N ASP A 141 -19.00 2.05 -20.74
CA ASP A 141 -20.15 1.75 -21.62
C ASP A 141 -19.85 0.62 -22.63
N SER A 142 -18.58 0.22 -22.74
CA SER A 142 -18.11 -0.89 -23.59
C SER A 142 -17.95 -2.21 -22.83
N LEU A 143 -18.26 -2.22 -21.52
CA LEU A 143 -18.07 -3.38 -20.67
C LEU A 143 -18.98 -4.55 -21.05
N ALA A 144 -18.44 -5.77 -21.03
CA ALA A 144 -19.22 -6.96 -21.29
C ALA A 144 -20.21 -7.21 -20.13
N LYS A 145 -21.50 -7.31 -20.44
CA LYS A 145 -22.54 -7.65 -19.46
C LYS A 145 -22.33 -9.09 -18.98
N ARG A 146 -22.21 -9.29 -17.66
CA ARG A 146 -22.07 -10.62 -17.04
C ARG A 146 -23.39 -11.10 -16.45
N ASP A 147 -24.09 -10.22 -15.73
CA ASP A 147 -25.43 -10.47 -15.23
C ASP A 147 -26.29 -9.19 -15.24
N PHE A 148 -27.40 -9.15 -14.51
CA PHE A 148 -28.32 -8.00 -14.51
C PHE A 148 -27.67 -6.73 -13.94
N GLN A 149 -26.69 -6.85 -13.04
CA GLN A 149 -26.13 -5.71 -12.30
C GLN A 149 -24.62 -5.56 -12.49
N HIS A 150 -23.92 -6.57 -13.03
CA HIS A 150 -22.48 -6.59 -13.17
C HIS A 150 -22.04 -6.58 -14.63
N TYR A 151 -21.21 -5.60 -14.95
CA TYR A 151 -20.49 -5.47 -16.21
C TYR A 151 -18.99 -5.57 -15.93
N PHE A 152 -18.28 -6.40 -16.71
CA PHE A 152 -16.87 -6.67 -16.45
C PHE A 152 -16.09 -7.04 -17.71
N SER A 153 -14.99 -6.33 -17.93
CA SER A 153 -13.97 -6.64 -18.93
C SER A 153 -12.61 -6.79 -18.24
N SER A 154 -11.78 -7.69 -18.78
CA SER A 154 -10.40 -7.89 -18.32
C SER A 154 -9.44 -8.04 -19.49
N TRP A 155 -8.21 -7.61 -19.26
CA TRP A 155 -7.13 -7.58 -20.23
C TRP A 155 -5.86 -8.13 -19.59
N THR A 156 -5.06 -8.86 -20.37
CA THR A 156 -3.82 -9.49 -19.90
C THR A 156 -2.69 -9.24 -20.89
N GLY A 157 -1.43 -9.35 -20.44
CA GLY A 157 -0.28 -9.21 -21.31
C GLY A 157 -0.27 -7.87 -22.06
N ASP A 158 0.07 -7.92 -23.35
CA ASP A 158 0.11 -6.73 -24.22
C ASP A 158 -1.23 -6.00 -24.32
N LYS A 159 -2.36 -6.67 -24.06
CA LYS A 159 -3.66 -5.99 -24.01
C LYS A 159 -3.75 -5.10 -22.78
N ALA A 160 -3.36 -5.60 -21.61
CA ALA A 160 -3.33 -4.79 -20.39
C ALA A 160 -2.39 -3.59 -20.53
N LEU A 161 -1.21 -3.81 -21.14
CA LEU A 161 -0.27 -2.73 -21.43
C LEU A 161 -0.89 -1.62 -22.29
N ARG A 162 -1.57 -1.99 -23.39
CA ARG A 162 -2.24 -1.01 -24.26
C ARG A 162 -3.33 -0.22 -23.53
N GLU A 163 -4.09 -0.88 -22.66
CA GLU A 163 -5.12 -0.19 -21.86
C GLU A 163 -4.49 0.79 -20.85
N LEU A 164 -3.34 0.47 -20.26
CA LEU A 164 -2.57 1.40 -19.42
C LEU A 164 -1.97 2.56 -20.23
N GLU A 165 -1.51 2.30 -21.46
CA GLU A 165 -1.02 3.34 -22.36
C GLU A 165 -2.15 4.32 -22.75
N GLU A 166 -3.39 3.84 -22.93
CA GLU A 166 -4.58 4.69 -23.11
C GLU A 166 -4.89 5.57 -21.87
N SER A 167 -4.36 5.22 -20.70
CA SER A 167 -4.46 5.99 -19.45
C SER A 167 -3.15 6.73 -19.09
N ASN A 168 -2.28 7.01 -20.06
CA ASN A 168 -1.00 7.71 -19.89
C ASN A 168 0.08 6.97 -19.06
N ILE A 169 -0.07 5.67 -18.86
CA ILE A 169 0.90 4.84 -18.14
C ILE A 169 1.61 3.93 -19.14
N SER A 170 2.82 4.29 -19.54
CA SER A 170 3.66 3.52 -20.47
C SER A 170 4.97 3.08 -19.81
N ARG A 171 5.65 2.12 -20.44
CA ARG A 171 6.99 1.68 -19.99
C ARG A 171 8.02 2.81 -20.01
N GLU A 172 7.84 3.77 -20.92
CA GLU A 172 8.79 4.86 -21.15
C GLU A 172 8.64 5.96 -20.10
N CYS A 173 7.41 6.29 -19.71
CA CYS A 173 7.17 7.31 -18.69
C CYS A 173 7.26 6.76 -17.25
N PHE A 174 7.07 5.45 -17.05
CA PHE A 174 7.00 4.85 -15.71
C PHE A 174 8.20 5.18 -14.81
N PRO A 175 9.48 5.16 -15.26
CA PRO A 175 10.60 5.55 -14.40
C PRO A 175 10.50 6.99 -13.86
N ILE A 176 10.01 7.91 -14.69
CA ILE A 176 9.80 9.32 -14.30
C ILE A 176 8.65 9.41 -13.29
N LEU A 177 7.54 8.71 -13.57
CA LEU A 177 6.39 8.64 -12.66
C LEU A 177 6.79 8.08 -11.29
N LEU A 178 7.61 7.03 -11.27
CA LEU A 178 8.10 6.39 -10.05
C LEU A 178 8.99 7.35 -9.24
N GLU A 179 9.81 8.17 -9.89
CA GLU A 179 10.59 9.21 -9.23
C GLU A 179 9.69 10.30 -8.62
N CYS A 180 8.69 10.76 -9.36
CA CYS A 180 7.69 11.72 -8.89
C CYS A 180 6.92 11.17 -7.68
N PHE A 181 6.43 9.94 -7.76
CA PHE A 181 5.76 9.23 -6.67
C PHE A 181 6.66 9.15 -5.43
N THR A 182 7.91 8.70 -5.58
CA THR A 182 8.84 8.57 -4.44
C THR A 182 9.07 9.91 -3.74
N LYS A 183 9.20 11.00 -4.51
CA LYS A 183 9.30 12.35 -3.97
C LYS A 183 8.02 12.78 -3.27
N ALA A 184 6.85 12.54 -3.86
CA ALA A 184 5.55 12.89 -3.30
C ALA A 184 5.33 12.22 -1.93
N ILE A 185 5.58 10.91 -1.82
CA ILE A 185 5.43 10.17 -0.56
C ILE A 185 6.40 10.67 0.51
N ARG A 186 7.66 10.93 0.14
CA ARG A 186 8.65 11.49 1.06
C ARG A 186 8.21 12.87 1.58
N THR A 187 7.82 13.77 0.68
CA THR A 187 7.34 15.11 1.04
C THR A 187 6.10 15.02 1.93
N SER A 188 5.16 14.11 1.67
CA SER A 188 3.98 13.92 2.51
C SER A 188 4.34 13.44 3.92
N LYS A 189 5.26 12.47 4.04
CA LYS A 189 5.73 11.96 5.34
C LYS A 189 6.49 13.02 6.15
N GLU A 190 7.28 13.87 5.49
CA GLU A 190 7.97 15.00 6.12
C GLU A 190 6.95 16.06 6.61
N ALA A 191 5.94 16.35 5.80
CA ALA A 191 4.89 17.34 6.10
C ALA A 191 3.91 16.89 7.21
N GLU A 192 3.66 15.58 7.39
CA GLU A 192 2.86 15.05 8.51
C GLU A 192 3.41 15.46 9.89
N MET A 193 4.70 15.78 9.98
CA MET A 193 5.34 16.25 11.21
C MET A 193 5.13 17.76 11.46
N GLU A 194 4.56 18.50 10.50
CA GLU A 194 4.36 19.96 10.52
C GLU A 194 2.88 20.33 10.30
N PRO A 195 2.16 20.84 11.33
CA PRO A 195 0.69 21.00 11.30
C PRO A 195 0.11 21.89 10.20
N ASP A 196 0.91 22.79 9.64
CA ASP A 196 0.45 23.82 8.69
C ASP A 196 0.92 23.55 7.25
N MET A 197 1.66 22.46 7.00
CA MET A 197 2.14 22.13 5.65
C MET A 197 1.08 21.32 4.89
N PRO A 198 0.73 21.72 3.64
CA PRO A 198 -0.12 20.91 2.78
C PRO A 198 0.51 19.53 2.54
N HIS A 199 -0.25 18.47 2.77
CA HIS A 199 0.15 17.09 2.56
C HIS A 199 -1.01 16.27 2.03
N LEU A 200 -0.71 15.12 1.43
CA LEU A 200 -1.72 14.17 0.97
C LEU A 200 -2.37 13.49 2.18
N SER A 201 -3.66 13.17 2.07
CA SER A 201 -4.32 12.38 3.10
C SER A 201 -3.74 10.97 3.16
N GLY A 202 -3.83 10.31 4.33
CA GLY A 202 -3.34 8.93 4.49
C GLY A 202 -3.97 7.93 3.50
N ILE A 203 -5.22 8.18 3.08
CA ILE A 203 -5.89 7.38 2.04
C ILE A 203 -5.24 7.60 0.68
N SER A 204 -4.95 8.86 0.30
CA SER A 204 -4.26 9.18 -0.96
C SER A 204 -2.84 8.63 -1.00
N VAL A 205 -2.10 8.75 0.10
CA VAL A 205 -0.76 8.15 0.27
C VAL A 205 -0.82 6.64 0.06
N LEU A 206 -1.73 5.94 0.77
CA LEU A 206 -1.89 4.50 0.65
C LEU A 206 -2.29 4.07 -0.77
N THR A 207 -3.24 4.79 -1.38
CA THR A 207 -3.70 4.54 -2.76
C THR A 207 -2.56 4.64 -3.76
N LEU A 208 -1.71 5.66 -3.63
CA LEU A 208 -0.52 5.81 -4.46
C LEU A 208 0.51 4.71 -4.19
N GLU A 209 0.78 4.38 -2.91
CA GLU A 209 1.73 3.32 -2.54
C GLU A 209 1.33 1.96 -3.13
N GLU A 210 0.05 1.57 -3.01
CA GLU A 210 -0.46 0.32 -3.59
C GLU A 210 -0.44 0.33 -5.13
N LEU A 211 -0.79 1.46 -5.75
CA LEU A 211 -0.83 1.59 -7.21
C LEU A 211 0.59 1.46 -7.78
N PHE A 212 1.53 2.22 -7.23
CA PHE A 212 2.91 2.19 -7.70
C PHE A 212 3.63 0.90 -7.31
N ALA A 213 3.26 0.23 -6.21
CA ALA A 213 3.76 -1.12 -5.92
C ALA A 213 3.31 -2.13 -6.99
N SER A 214 2.02 -2.14 -7.33
CA SER A 214 1.46 -3.02 -8.36
C SER A 214 2.06 -2.75 -9.74
N LEU A 215 2.17 -1.47 -10.14
CA LEU A 215 2.79 -1.08 -11.40
C LEU A 215 4.30 -1.37 -11.44
N THR A 216 5.00 -1.26 -10.31
CA THR A 216 6.43 -1.61 -10.23
C THR A 216 6.63 -3.08 -10.55
N TYR A 217 5.82 -3.98 -10.01
CA TYR A 217 5.87 -5.39 -10.38
C TYR A 217 5.50 -5.62 -11.85
N PHE A 218 4.43 -4.98 -12.34
CA PHE A 218 4.00 -5.08 -13.73
C PHE A 218 5.10 -4.70 -14.73
N PHE A 219 5.80 -3.60 -14.47
CA PHE A 219 6.89 -3.11 -15.34
C PHE A 219 8.27 -3.68 -14.99
N SER A 220 8.40 -4.44 -13.91
CA SER A 220 9.68 -4.99 -13.46
C SER A 220 10.30 -5.93 -14.51
N ARG A 221 11.64 -6.04 -14.47
CA ARG A 221 12.43 -6.88 -15.39
C ARG A 221 12.08 -6.64 -16.87
N ASN A 222 11.93 -5.38 -17.26
CA ASN A 222 11.53 -4.95 -18.61
C ASN A 222 10.19 -5.52 -19.09
N GLY A 223 9.26 -5.74 -18.16
CA GLY A 223 7.91 -6.24 -18.47
C GLY A 223 7.84 -7.75 -18.69
N SER A 224 8.81 -8.53 -18.20
CA SER A 224 8.75 -10.00 -18.26
C SER A 224 7.54 -10.58 -17.51
N HIS A 225 6.96 -9.81 -16.59
CA HIS A 225 5.86 -10.20 -15.73
C HIS A 225 4.48 -9.73 -16.21
N ILE A 226 4.38 -9.02 -17.34
CA ILE A 226 3.11 -8.45 -17.82
C ILE A 226 2.05 -9.54 -18.07
N LEU A 227 2.48 -10.75 -18.44
CA LEU A 227 1.58 -11.89 -18.64
C LEU A 227 0.98 -12.45 -17.33
N ASP A 228 1.60 -12.15 -16.19
CA ASP A 228 1.15 -12.60 -14.86
C ASP A 228 0.04 -11.71 -14.31
N TYR A 229 -0.22 -10.56 -14.95
CA TYR A 229 -1.15 -9.54 -14.48
C TYR A 229 -2.43 -9.47 -15.30
N HIS A 230 -3.53 -9.22 -14.59
CA HIS A 230 -4.85 -8.96 -15.15
C HIS A 230 -5.28 -7.55 -14.79
N LEU A 231 -5.49 -6.71 -15.81
CA LEU A 231 -6.20 -5.44 -15.64
C LEU A 231 -7.69 -5.72 -15.76
N GLY A 232 -8.49 -5.30 -14.79
CA GLY A 232 -9.94 -5.48 -14.79
C GLY A 232 -10.66 -4.16 -14.62
N LEU A 233 -11.80 -4.00 -15.30
CA LEU A 233 -12.73 -2.91 -15.04
C LEU A 233 -14.12 -3.48 -14.80
N GLN A 234 -14.69 -3.15 -13.64
CA GLN A 234 -16.00 -3.59 -13.21
C GLN A 234 -16.92 -2.39 -13.00
N ARG A 235 -18.17 -2.52 -13.46
CA ARG A 235 -19.27 -1.61 -13.11
C ARG A 235 -20.39 -2.43 -12.48
N SER A 236 -20.75 -2.08 -11.25
CA SER A 236 -21.89 -2.66 -10.55
C SER A 236 -22.97 -1.60 -10.32
N THR A 237 -24.23 -1.91 -10.66
CA THR A 237 -25.37 -1.03 -10.34
C THR A 237 -25.97 -1.42 -8.99
N LYS A 238 -25.85 -0.54 -7.98
CA LYS A 238 -26.55 -0.74 -6.71
C LYS A 238 -28.06 -0.60 -6.95
N ARG A 239 -28.85 -1.50 -6.35
CA ARG A 239 -30.32 -1.43 -6.40
C ARG A 239 -30.77 -0.20 -5.58
N GLY A 240 -30.91 0.94 -6.26
CA GLY A 240 -31.26 2.22 -5.62
C GLY A 240 -31.24 3.43 -6.56
N ASP A 241 -30.38 3.44 -7.59
CA ASP A 241 -30.19 4.62 -8.47
C ASP A 241 -31.02 4.60 -9.76
N SER A 242 -32.10 3.81 -9.80
CA SER A 242 -33.12 3.95 -10.83
C SER A 242 -34.34 4.65 -10.23
N SER A 243 -34.33 5.98 -10.31
CA SER A 243 -35.51 6.85 -10.23
C SER A 243 -35.32 8.04 -11.16
#